data_AF-A0A7T1I3I9-F1
#
_entry.id   AF-A0A7T1I3I9-F1
#
_cell.length_a   1.000
_cell.length_b   1.000
_cell.length_c   1.000
_cell.angle_alpha   90.00
_cell.angle_beta   90.00
_cell.angle_gamma   90.00
#
_symmetry.space_group_name_H-M   'P 1'
#
loop_
_entity.id
_entity.type
_entity.pdbx_description
1 polymer ?
#
loop_
_entity_poly.entity_id
_entity_poly.type
_entity_poly.pdbx_seq_one_letter_code
_entity_poly.pdbx_strand_id
1 'polypeptide(L)'
;MASVQGGLLADGLTVTLSGLLGGMASDTSASNVALSQASGATSRVLAYWAGGLFALLAFSPRLTAVLALIPDPVVGAILVYIIALVISSGLRMMVSKPLSPASGYVLGTALVVGLSLDILPQLYLHLSAWLRPLFSSSLTLSTVVAILLTQLLRLLQRPAAS
;
A
#
# COMPACT_ATOMS: atom_id res chain seq x y z
N MET A 1 -11.51 15.45 -11.43
CA MET A 1 -11.50 14.02 -11.78
C MET A 1 -10.40 13.66 -12.77
N ALA A 2 -10.14 14.48 -13.80
CA ALA A 2 -9.07 14.23 -14.78
C ALA A 2 -7.65 14.03 -14.18
N SER A 3 -7.31 14.73 -13.09
CA SER A 3 -6.02 14.58 -12.40
C SER A 3 -5.84 13.25 -11.68
N VAL A 4 -6.92 12.70 -11.10
CA VAL A 4 -6.90 11.40 -10.40
C VAL A 4 -6.77 10.27 -11.42
N GLN A 5 -7.52 10.35 -12.52
CA GLN A 5 -7.42 9.38 -13.61
C GLN A 5 -6.04 9.42 -14.28
N GLY A 6 -5.50 10.61 -14.54
CA GLY A 6 -4.15 10.77 -15.08
C GLY A 6 -3.06 10.22 -14.15
N GLY A 7 -3.20 10.44 -12.83
CA GLY A 7 -2.28 9.88 -11.84
C GLY A 7 -2.34 8.35 -11.78
N LEU A 8 -3.55 7.78 -11.78
CA LEU A 8 -3.72 6.32 -11.76
C LEU A 8 -3.20 5.65 -13.04
N LEU A 9 -3.42 6.27 -14.20
CA LEU A 9 -2.88 5.79 -15.48
C LEU A 9 -1.34 5.87 -15.49
N ALA A 10 -0.76 6.94 -14.96
CA ALA A 10 0.69 7.08 -14.85
C ALA A 10 1.30 6.02 -13.91
N ASP A 11 0.65 5.73 -12.78
CA ASP A 11 1.06 4.68 -11.83
C ASP A 11 1.02 3.29 -12.50
N GLY A 12 -0.10 2.96 -13.15
CA GLY A 12 -0.25 1.69 -13.88
C GLY A 12 0.73 1.53 -15.05
N LEU A 13 0.98 2.59 -15.82
CA LEU A 13 2.00 2.59 -16.88
C LEU A 13 3.40 2.37 -16.30
N THR A 14 3.72 3.01 -15.18
CA THR A 14 5.00 2.86 -14.49
C THR A 14 5.21 1.44 -14.01
N VAL A 15 4.22 0.84 -13.35
CA VAL A 15 4.28 -0.57 -12.89
C VAL A 15 4.43 -1.53 -14.07
N THR A 16 3.69 -1.29 -15.17
CA THR A 16 3.75 -2.14 -16.37
C THR A 16 5.14 -2.06 -17.02
N LEU A 17 5.68 -0.85 -17.19
CA LEU A 17 7.02 -0.62 -17.72
C LEU A 17 8.09 -1.24 -16.82
N SER A 18 7.99 -1.05 -15.50
CA SER A 18 8.90 -1.68 -14.54
C SER A 18 8.87 -3.19 -14.64
N GLY A 19 7.69 -3.82 -14.71
CA GLY A 19 7.55 -5.26 -14.89
C GLY A 19 8.15 -5.78 -16.21
N LEU A 20 7.95 -5.04 -17.31
CA LEU A 20 8.54 -5.37 -18.62
C LEU A 20 10.07 -5.28 -18.63
N LEU A 21 10.63 -4.35 -17.87
CA LEU A 21 12.08 -4.18 -17.70
C LEU A 21 12.67 -5.13 -16.64
N GLY A 22 11.87 -6.02 -16.04
CA GLY A 22 12.30 -6.97 -15.01
C GLY A 22 12.43 -6.38 -13.60
N GLY A 23 11.90 -5.19 -13.37
CA GLY A 23 11.83 -4.54 -12.06
C GLY A 23 10.64 -5.00 -11.21
N MET A 24 10.58 -4.52 -9.97
CA MET A 24 9.50 -4.80 -9.04
C MET A 24 8.35 -3.78 -9.21
N ALA A 25 7.12 -4.22 -8.93
CA ALA A 25 5.97 -3.32 -8.87
C ALA A 25 6.21 -2.24 -7.79
N SER A 26 6.00 -0.99 -8.17
CA SER A 26 6.26 0.17 -7.32
C SER A 26 5.06 1.11 -7.39
N ASP A 27 4.51 1.48 -6.24
CA ASP A 27 3.37 2.39 -6.14
C ASP A 27 3.79 3.75 -5.59
N THR A 28 2.91 4.73 -5.70
CA THR A 28 3.10 6.05 -5.11
C THR A 28 3.27 5.98 -3.58
N SER A 29 4.46 6.31 -3.09
CA SER A 29 4.79 6.30 -1.66
C SER A 29 4.08 7.43 -0.89
N ALA A 30 3.33 7.05 0.17
CA ALA A 30 2.68 8.01 1.06
C ALA A 30 3.68 8.93 1.77
N SER A 31 4.88 8.43 2.08
CA SER A 31 5.95 9.21 2.72
C SER A 31 6.43 10.36 1.81
N ASN A 32 6.55 10.12 0.50
CA ASN A 32 6.96 11.14 -0.46
C ASN A 32 5.88 12.22 -0.64
N VAL A 33 4.60 11.83 -0.59
CA VAL A 33 3.47 12.77 -0.61
C VAL A 33 3.46 13.63 0.65
N ALA A 34 3.69 13.03 1.82
CA ALA A 34 3.78 13.76 3.09
C ALA A 34 4.95 14.77 3.08
N LEU A 35 6.11 14.36 2.57
CA LEU A 35 7.28 15.23 2.45
C LEU A 35 7.05 16.40 1.48
N SER A 36 6.41 16.17 0.34
CA SER A 36 6.08 17.24 -0.62
C SER A 36 5.12 18.27 0.00
N GLN A 37 4.13 17.82 0.79
CA GLN A 37 3.26 18.73 1.53
C GLN A 37 3.98 19.51 2.63
N ALA A 38 4.90 18.89 3.36
CA ALA A 38 5.66 19.55 4.42
C ALA A 38 6.68 20.57 3.89
N SER A 39 7.35 20.25 2.78
CA SER A 39 8.36 21.10 2.14
C SER A 39 7.78 22.20 1.25
N GLY A 40 6.48 22.11 0.89
CA GLY A 40 5.85 22.99 -0.10
C GLY A 40 6.37 22.80 -1.54
N ALA A 41 7.30 21.87 -1.75
CA ALA A 41 7.92 21.59 -3.04
C ALA A 41 6.99 20.73 -3.91
N THR A 42 6.00 21.38 -4.53
CA THR A 42 4.98 20.75 -5.39
C THR A 42 5.21 21.01 -6.89
N SER A 43 6.31 21.66 -7.24
CA SER A 43 6.64 21.99 -8.64
C SER A 43 6.97 20.75 -9.46
N ARG A 44 6.35 20.63 -10.65
CA ARG A 44 6.62 19.56 -11.62
C ARG A 44 8.06 19.56 -12.11
N VAL A 45 8.70 20.74 -12.17
CA VAL A 45 10.09 20.90 -12.60
C VAL A 45 11.04 20.15 -11.67
N LEU A 46 10.78 20.19 -10.36
CA LEU A 46 11.57 19.45 -9.36
C LEU A 46 11.45 17.93 -9.58
N ALA A 47 10.27 17.44 -9.93
CA ALA A 47 10.06 16.03 -10.22
C ALA A 47 10.85 15.56 -11.46
N TYR A 48 10.91 16.36 -12.52
CA TYR A 48 11.74 16.03 -13.70
C TYR A 48 13.23 15.99 -13.38
N TRP A 49 13.75 16.94 -12.60
CA TRP A 49 15.14 16.93 -12.16
C TRP A 49 15.46 15.75 -11.25
N ALA A 50 14.59 15.45 -10.28
CA ALA A 50 14.77 14.30 -9.39
C ALA A 50 14.71 12.97 -10.15
N GLY A 51 13.76 12.81 -11.07
CA GLY A 51 13.65 11.61 -11.92
C GLY A 51 14.85 11.44 -12.83
N GLY A 52 15.31 12.51 -13.48
CA GLY A 52 16.52 12.49 -14.29
C GLY A 52 17.77 12.15 -13.48
N LEU A 53 17.89 12.68 -12.26
CA LEU A 53 18.95 12.31 -11.33
C LEU A 53 18.86 10.81 -11.00
N PHE A 54 17.70 10.30 -10.57
CA PHE A 54 17.55 8.87 -10.26
C PHE A 54 17.84 7.96 -11.44
N ALA A 55 17.47 8.35 -12.66
CA ALA A 55 17.86 7.61 -13.87
C ALA A 55 19.38 7.56 -14.02
N LEU A 56 20.09 8.70 -13.90
CA LEU A 56 21.55 8.75 -13.95
C LEU A 56 22.20 7.93 -12.82
N LEU A 57 21.65 7.99 -11.60
CA LEU A 57 22.14 7.21 -10.47
C LEU A 57 21.93 5.71 -10.68
N ALA A 58 20.82 5.30 -11.31
CA ALA A 58 20.52 3.89 -11.61
C ALA A 58 21.53 3.27 -12.59
N PHE A 59 22.09 4.05 -13.52
CA PHE A 59 23.15 3.60 -14.42
C PHE A 59 24.57 3.68 -13.82
N SER A 60 24.72 4.20 -12.60
CA SER A 60 26.03 4.38 -11.94
C SER A 60 26.32 3.26 -10.94
N PRO A 61 27.17 2.27 -11.28
CA PRO A 61 27.47 1.14 -10.40
C PRO A 61 28.29 1.53 -9.15
N ARG A 62 28.90 2.72 -9.14
CA ARG A 62 29.65 3.21 -7.98
C ARG A 62 28.74 3.52 -6.80
N LEU A 63 27.51 3.95 -7.07
CA LEU A 63 26.57 4.31 -6.01
C LEU A 63 25.90 3.08 -5.41
N THR A 64 25.55 2.10 -6.24
CA THR A 64 25.05 0.80 -5.75
C THR A 64 26.09 0.11 -4.86
N ALA A 65 27.38 0.23 -5.18
CA ALA A 65 28.46 -0.27 -4.31
C ALA A 65 28.52 0.45 -2.95
N VAL A 66 28.30 1.78 -2.91
CA VAL A 66 28.24 2.55 -1.66
C VAL A 66 27.01 2.18 -0.83
N LEU A 67 25.86 1.97 -1.48
CA LEU A 67 24.65 1.51 -0.79
C LEU A 67 24.83 0.10 -0.19
N ALA A 68 25.60 -0.78 -0.84
CA ALA A 68 25.92 -2.11 -0.31
C ALA A 68 26.87 -2.07 0.90
N LEU A 69 27.56 -0.95 1.14
CA LEU A 69 28.41 -0.74 2.32
C LEU A 69 27.62 -0.24 3.54
N ILE A 70 26.32 0.03 3.40
CA ILE A 70 25.48 0.46 4.52
C ILE A 70 25.38 -0.70 5.53
N PRO A 71 25.70 -0.47 6.82
CA PRO A 71 25.58 -1.51 7.83
C PRO A 71 24.15 -2.02 7.99
N ASP A 72 23.99 -3.34 8.13
CA ASP A 72 22.72 -4.00 8.47
C ASP A 72 21.90 -3.32 9.58
N PRO A 73 22.48 -2.85 10.71
CA PRO A 73 21.70 -2.18 11.76
C PRO A 73 21.03 -0.88 11.28
N VAL A 74 21.61 -0.17 10.31
CA VAL A 74 21.01 1.06 9.74
C VAL A 74 19.83 0.69 8.85
N VAL A 75 19.98 -0.34 8.01
CA VAL A 75 18.90 -0.83 7.15
C VAL A 75 17.72 -1.31 8.01
N GLY A 76 17.99 -2.04 9.10
CA GLY A 76 16.96 -2.46 10.05
C GLY A 76 16.20 -1.28 10.68
N ALA A 77 16.92 -0.24 11.12
CA ALA A 77 16.29 0.96 11.68
C ALA A 77 15.39 1.68 10.67
N ILE A 78 15.83 1.79 9.42
CA ILE A 78 15.05 2.39 8.33
C ILE A 78 13.78 1.57 8.05
N LEU A 79 13.88 0.24 8.01
CA LEU A 79 12.72 -0.63 7.80
C LEU A 79 11.68 -0.47 8.90
N VAL A 80 12.10 -0.48 10.17
CA VAL A 80 11.20 -0.26 11.31
C VAL A 80 10.52 1.10 11.23
N TYR A 81 11.28 2.15 10.88
CA TYR A 81 10.74 3.49 10.69
C TYR A 81 9.67 3.53 9.58
N ILE A 82 9.95 2.94 8.43
CA ILE A 82 9.00 2.90 7.29
C ILE A 82 7.73 2.15 7.69
N ILE A 83 7.85 0.98 8.32
CA ILE A 83 6.70 0.18 8.76
C ILE A 83 5.85 0.98 9.76
N ALA A 84 6.47 1.62 10.75
CA ALA A 84 5.76 2.47 11.71
C ALA A 84 5.02 3.62 11.03
N LEU A 85 5.63 4.24 10.02
CA LEU A 85 5.03 5.34 9.25
C LEU A 85 3.83 4.85 8.42
N VAL A 86 3.96 3.70 7.77
CA VAL A 86 2.86 3.06 7.01
C VAL A 86 1.69 2.73 7.94
N ILE A 87 1.94 2.13 9.10
CA ILE A 87 0.91 1.83 10.10
C ILE A 87 0.24 3.13 10.57
N SER A 88 1.02 4.15 10.91
CA SER A 88 0.50 5.45 11.36
C SER A 88 -0.37 6.13 10.30
N SER A 89 0.09 6.13 9.04
CA SER A 89 -0.68 6.68 7.91
C SER A 89 -1.96 5.89 7.66
N GLY A 90 -1.91 4.56 7.75
CA GLY A 90 -3.08 3.68 7.64
C GLY A 90 -4.12 3.98 8.73
N LEU A 91 -3.70 4.09 9.98
CA LEU A 91 -4.58 4.45 11.10
C LEU A 91 -5.21 5.83 10.90
N ARG A 92 -4.43 6.84 10.53
CA ARG A 92 -4.93 8.18 10.20
C ARG A 92 -5.96 8.15 9.08
N MET A 93 -5.75 7.33 8.05
CA MET A 93 -6.70 7.15 6.96
C MET A 93 -7.99 6.49 7.46
N MET A 94 -7.91 5.48 8.32
CA MET A 94 -9.06 4.78 8.90
C MET A 94 -9.93 5.71 9.77
N VAL A 95 -9.31 6.59 10.57
CA VAL A 95 -10.02 7.54 11.46
C VAL A 95 -10.27 8.91 10.83
N SER A 96 -9.94 9.09 9.54
CA SER A 96 -10.16 10.36 8.83
C SER A 96 -11.63 10.77 8.76
N LYS A 97 -12.54 9.80 8.94
CA LYS A 97 -13.99 10.01 9.05
C LYS A 97 -14.48 9.44 10.39
N PRO A 98 -15.55 9.99 10.96
CA PRO A 98 -16.13 9.46 12.19
C PRO A 98 -16.50 7.99 12.00
N LEU A 99 -15.96 7.12 12.85
CA LEU A 99 -16.23 5.69 12.83
C LEU A 99 -17.63 5.44 13.38
N SER A 100 -18.56 5.04 12.51
CA SER A 100 -19.84 4.50 12.97
C SER A 100 -19.62 3.10 13.58
N PRO A 101 -20.50 2.63 14.48
CA PRO A 101 -20.42 1.28 15.04
C PRO A 101 -20.31 0.19 13.96
N ALA A 102 -21.04 0.36 12.85
CA ALA A 102 -20.97 -0.53 11.69
C ALA A 102 -19.59 -0.48 11.00
N SER A 103 -19.04 0.70 10.75
CA SER A 103 -17.72 0.84 10.11
C SER A 103 -16.59 0.32 11.01
N GLY A 104 -16.68 0.55 12.32
CA GLY A 104 -15.75 0.01 13.30
C GLY A 104 -15.78 -1.51 13.37
N TYR A 105 -16.97 -2.13 13.27
CA TYR A 105 -17.11 -3.58 13.21
C TYR A 105 -16.46 -4.18 11.94
N VAL A 106 -16.71 -3.59 10.76
CA VAL A 106 -16.06 -4.01 9.50
C VAL A 106 -14.54 -3.93 9.63
N LEU A 107 -14.06 -2.82 10.17
CA LEU A 107 -12.63 -2.56 10.29
C LEU A 107 -11.95 -3.58 11.22
N GLY A 108 -12.53 -3.81 12.40
CA GLY A 108 -11.99 -4.76 13.37
C GLY A 108 -12.03 -6.19 12.86
N THR A 109 -13.15 -6.62 12.27
CA THR A 109 -13.29 -7.98 11.71
C THR A 109 -12.34 -8.21 10.54
N ALA A 110 -12.21 -7.26 9.62
CA ALA A 110 -11.28 -7.37 8.49
C ALA A 110 -9.81 -7.48 8.96
N LEU A 111 -9.42 -6.69 9.96
CA LEU A 111 -8.06 -6.75 10.54
C LEU A 111 -7.79 -8.07 11.26
N VAL A 112 -8.72 -8.54 12.10
CA VAL A 112 -8.57 -9.81 12.82
C VAL A 112 -8.47 -10.99 11.86
N VAL A 113 -9.33 -11.02 10.84
CA VAL A 113 -9.36 -12.09 9.84
C VAL A 113 -8.13 -12.03 8.91
N GLY A 114 -7.62 -10.83 8.64
CA GLY A 114 -6.33 -10.64 7.99
C GLY A 114 -5.17 -11.24 8.78
N LEU A 115 -5.02 -10.80 10.02
CA LEU A 115 -3.94 -11.20 10.92
C LEU A 115 -4.01 -12.69 11.28
N SER A 116 -5.19 -13.32 11.25
CA SER A 116 -5.30 -14.75 11.53
C SER A 116 -4.55 -15.63 10.54
N LEU A 117 -4.28 -15.14 9.32
CA LEU A 117 -3.41 -15.85 8.37
C LEU A 117 -1.97 -15.94 8.85
N ASP A 118 -1.44 -14.87 9.42
CA ASP A 118 -0.06 -14.81 9.91
C ASP A 118 0.11 -15.57 11.24
N ILE A 119 -0.91 -15.54 12.10
CA ILE A 119 -0.85 -16.15 13.44
C ILE A 119 -1.17 -17.65 13.39
N LEU A 120 -2.16 -18.08 12.59
CA LEU A 120 -2.58 -19.48 12.45
C LEU A 120 -2.57 -19.93 10.97
N PRO A 121 -1.39 -20.07 10.34
CA PRO A 121 -1.31 -20.53 8.95
C PRO A 121 -1.87 -21.95 8.75
N GLN A 122 -1.91 -22.76 9.82
CA GLN A 122 -2.38 -24.15 9.81
C GLN A 122 -3.88 -24.30 9.47
N LEU A 123 -4.70 -23.29 9.78
CA LEU A 123 -6.14 -23.29 9.48
C LEU A 123 -6.43 -23.24 7.96
N TYR A 124 -5.47 -22.77 7.17
CA TYR A 124 -5.64 -22.48 5.75
C TYR A 124 -4.95 -23.49 4.83
N LEU A 125 -4.29 -24.52 5.39
CA LEU A 125 -3.56 -25.55 4.64
C LEU A 125 -4.48 -26.46 3.80
N HIS A 126 -5.74 -26.62 4.21
CA HIS A 126 -6.74 -27.48 3.55
C HIS A 126 -7.52 -26.74 2.44
N LEU A 127 -7.15 -25.50 2.11
CA LEU A 127 -7.85 -24.74 1.09
C LEU A 127 -7.56 -25.24 -0.33
N SER A 128 -8.61 -25.23 -1.15
CA SER A 128 -8.55 -25.60 -2.55
C SER A 128 -7.55 -24.74 -3.31
N ALA A 129 -6.90 -25.32 -4.34
CA ALA A 129 -5.83 -24.68 -5.09
C ALA A 129 -6.24 -23.31 -5.70
N TRP A 130 -7.54 -23.14 -6.00
CA TRP A 130 -8.11 -21.92 -6.56
C TRP A 130 -8.24 -20.78 -5.55
N LEU A 131 -8.38 -21.08 -4.26
CA LEU A 131 -8.50 -20.07 -3.21
C LEU A 131 -7.13 -19.65 -2.66
N ARG A 132 -6.10 -20.50 -2.74
CA ARG A 132 -4.75 -20.23 -2.21
C ARG A 132 -4.18 -18.83 -2.53
N PRO A 133 -4.38 -18.23 -3.73
CA PRO A 133 -3.88 -16.89 -4.00
C PRO A 133 -4.51 -15.78 -3.15
N LEU A 134 -5.75 -15.96 -2.69
CA LEU A 134 -6.43 -15.00 -1.82
C LEU A 134 -5.96 -15.10 -0.36
N PHE A 135 -5.48 -16.28 0.03
CA PHE A 135 -4.99 -16.58 1.38
C PHE A 135 -3.45 -16.56 1.46
N SER A 136 -2.75 -16.12 0.39
CA SER A 136 -1.29 -15.98 0.38
C SER A 136 -0.81 -14.67 1.01
N SER A 137 -1.70 -13.70 1.19
CA SER A 137 -1.39 -12.39 1.74
C SER A 137 -2.50 -11.91 2.67
N SER A 138 -2.14 -11.65 3.93
CA SER A 138 -3.01 -11.09 4.97
C SER A 138 -3.65 -9.78 4.54
N LEU A 139 -2.94 -8.97 3.74
CA LEU A 139 -3.42 -7.69 3.22
C LEU A 139 -4.53 -7.89 2.18
N THR A 140 -4.36 -8.86 1.27
CA THR A 140 -5.37 -9.19 0.26
C THR A 140 -6.64 -9.71 0.92
N LEU A 141 -6.50 -10.64 1.87
CA LEU A 141 -7.63 -11.22 2.58
C LEU A 141 -8.38 -10.18 3.42
N SER A 142 -7.67 -9.33 4.17
CA SER A 142 -8.28 -8.21 4.91
C SER A 142 -9.11 -7.32 3.98
N THR A 143 -8.57 -7.01 2.81
CA THR A 143 -9.21 -6.12 1.82
C THR A 143 -10.48 -6.75 1.26
N VAL A 144 -10.42 -8.04 0.89
CA VAL A 144 -11.60 -8.77 0.39
C VAL A 144 -12.70 -8.81 1.46
N VAL A 145 -12.35 -9.15 2.71
CA VAL A 145 -13.31 -9.20 3.82
C VAL A 145 -13.90 -7.82 4.11
N ALA A 146 -13.07 -6.78 4.14
CA ALA A 146 -13.52 -5.41 4.33
C ALA A 146 -14.51 -4.98 3.24
N ILE A 147 -14.21 -5.27 1.97
CA ILE A 147 -15.09 -4.95 0.83
C ILE A 147 -16.41 -5.72 0.95
N LEU A 148 -16.36 -7.03 1.20
CA LEU A 148 -17.56 -7.87 1.29
C LEU A 148 -18.48 -7.44 2.43
N LEU A 149 -17.94 -7.22 3.63
CA LEU A 149 -18.72 -6.76 4.78
C LEU A 149 -19.27 -5.34 4.55
N THR A 150 -18.48 -4.47 3.92
CA THR A 150 -18.94 -3.13 3.55
C THR A 150 -20.11 -3.17 2.57
N GLN A 151 -20.07 -4.06 1.58
CA GLN A 151 -21.17 -4.24 0.62
C GLN A 151 -22.40 -4.84 1.28
N LEU A 152 -22.22 -5.87 2.12
CA LEU A 152 -23.29 -6.52 2.84
C LEU A 152 -24.04 -5.56 3.77
N LEU A 153 -23.31 -4.77 4.56
CA LEU A 153 -23.92 -3.77 5.45
C LEU A 153 -24.62 -2.66 4.67
N ARG A 154 -24.06 -2.23 3.53
CA ARG A 154 -24.76 -1.28 2.65
C ARG A 154 -26.07 -1.85 2.12
N LEU A 155 -26.13 -3.14 1.79
CA LEU A 155 -27.36 -3.79 1.34
C LEU A 155 -28.40 -3.90 2.46
N LEU A 156 -27.97 -4.24 3.68
CA LEU A 156 -28.84 -4.31 4.86
C LEU A 156 -29.36 -2.93 5.32
N GLN A 157 -28.60 -1.87 5.07
CA GLN A 157 -28.97 -0.49 5.42
C GLN A 157 -29.71 0.25 4.31
N ARG A 158 -29.91 -0.35 3.12
CA ARG A 158 -30.83 0.21 2.13
C ARG A 158 -32.23 0.17 2.74
N PRO A 159 -32.90 1.32 2.97
CA PRO A 159 -34.30 1.30 3.34
C PRO A 159 -35.01 0.51 2.25
N ALA A 160 -35.82 -0.47 2.64
CA ALA A 160 -36.79 -1.07 1.74
C ALA A 160 -37.57 0.08 1.11
N ALA A 161 -37.25 0.40 -0.15
CA ALA A 161 -38.06 1.31 -0.93
C ALA A 161 -39.39 0.59 -1.11
N SER A 162 -40.40 1.14 -0.43
CA SER A 162 -41.82 0.78 -0.46
C SER A 162 -42.36 0.60 -1.86
#